data_AF-A0A2H9RS89-F1
#
_entry.id   AF-A0A2H9RS89-F1
#
_cell.length_a   1.000
_cell.length_b   1.000
_cell.length_c   1.000
_cell.angle_alpha   90.00
_cell.angle_beta   90.00
_cell.angle_gamma   90.00
#
_symmetry.space_group_name_H-M   'P 1'
#
loop_
_entity.id
_entity.type
_entity.pdbx_description
1 polymer ?
#
loop_
_entity_poly.entity_id
_entity_poly.type
_entity_poly.pdbx_seq_one_letter_code
_entity_poly.pdbx_strand_id
1 'polypeptide(L)'
;MKLITALYLAHLNPVTNAHVEIISELKKNADIVKVMPVVFKDGNREVNSKSFPFNFETRKKMLVSVFGDSIQITDDYAFFAPFKKYLPPLLAPRSWKLRKQILRGVEGKFFSYTGDKVEGYMLKCYGLKPKIGERKSLSASSVKEKLYDAVLKEESSWKEDVPEKIVKIIEDDWDTVEKFAKSEDMTTRVIGMKFPKEGFDQKTSS
;
A
#
# COMPACT_ATOMS: atom_id res chain seq x y z
N MET A 1 4.61 -26.08 16.70
CA MET A 1 4.67 -24.60 16.80
C MET A 1 3.45 -24.02 16.10
N LYS A 2 2.77 -22.99 16.62
CA LYS A 2 1.70 -22.30 15.87
C LYS A 2 2.35 -21.34 14.88
N LEU A 3 2.01 -21.44 13.59
CA LEU A 3 2.46 -20.53 12.54
C LEU A 3 2.16 -19.07 12.91
N ILE A 4 3.11 -18.20 12.63
CA ILE A 4 3.05 -16.76 12.84
C ILE A 4 3.06 -16.06 11.48
N THR A 5 2.01 -15.31 11.19
CA THR A 5 1.89 -14.50 9.96
C THR A 5 2.13 -13.03 10.27
N ALA A 6 3.10 -12.42 9.61
CA ALA A 6 3.29 -10.97 9.58
C ALA A 6 2.44 -10.37 8.45
N LEU A 7 1.63 -9.36 8.78
CA LEU A 7 0.82 -8.61 7.82
C LEU A 7 1.48 -7.26 7.54
N TYR A 8 1.87 -7.02 6.29
CA TYR A 8 2.40 -5.73 5.87
C TYR A 8 1.39 -5.02 4.96
N LEU A 9 0.74 -3.99 5.51
CA LEU A 9 -0.29 -3.19 4.86
C LEU A 9 0.38 -1.87 4.44
N ALA A 10 0.51 -1.60 3.15
CA ALA A 10 1.22 -0.40 2.69
C ALA A 10 0.78 0.05 1.30
N HIS A 11 0.93 1.34 0.99
CA HIS A 11 0.59 1.85 -0.34
C HIS A 11 1.57 1.39 -1.43
N LEU A 12 2.87 1.25 -1.13
CA LEU A 12 3.90 0.76 -2.06
C LEU A 12 3.93 1.48 -3.41
N ASN A 13 3.87 2.82 -3.38
CA ASN A 13 3.81 3.68 -4.57
C ASN A 13 5.05 4.60 -4.66
N PRO A 14 6.18 4.13 -5.20
CA PRO A 14 6.50 2.76 -5.62
C PRO A 14 6.99 1.87 -4.46
N VAL A 15 7.38 0.62 -4.77
CA VAL A 15 8.19 -0.22 -3.85
C VAL A 15 9.62 0.35 -3.80
N THR A 16 10.19 0.50 -2.60
CA THR A 16 11.47 1.19 -2.36
C THR A 16 12.42 0.29 -1.57
N ASN A 17 13.69 0.68 -1.46
CA ASN A 17 14.69 -0.02 -0.64
C ASN A 17 14.25 -0.15 0.84
N ALA A 18 13.57 0.87 1.38
CA ALA A 18 13.01 0.79 2.74
C ALA A 18 11.93 -0.28 2.88
N HIS A 19 11.07 -0.46 1.87
CA HIS A 19 10.08 -1.54 1.89
C HIS A 19 10.75 -2.91 1.82
N VAL A 20 11.82 -3.04 1.03
CA VAL A 20 12.58 -4.29 0.93
C VAL A 20 13.22 -4.67 2.26
N GLU A 21 13.80 -3.69 2.95
CA GLU A 21 14.36 -3.86 4.29
C GLU A 21 13.31 -4.33 5.30
N ILE A 22 12.16 -3.63 5.35
CA ILE A 22 11.04 -3.99 6.23
C ILE A 22 10.57 -5.43 5.97
N ILE A 23 10.32 -5.80 4.72
CA ILE A 23 9.85 -7.14 4.37
C ILE A 23 10.91 -8.20 4.77
N SER A 24 12.19 -7.90 4.56
CA SER A 24 13.30 -8.79 4.94
C SER A 24 13.40 -8.97 6.45
N GLU A 25 13.16 -7.93 7.24
CA GLU A 25 13.06 -8.01 8.70
C GLU A 25 11.85 -8.84 9.15
N LEU A 26 10.69 -8.67 8.50
CA LEU A 26 9.50 -9.45 8.83
C LEU A 26 9.70 -10.94 8.58
N LYS A 27 10.41 -11.31 7.51
CA LYS A 27 10.75 -12.71 7.20
C LYS A 27 11.64 -13.37 8.26
N LYS A 28 12.42 -12.59 9.02
CA LYS A 28 13.22 -13.12 10.14
C LYS A 28 12.38 -13.38 11.40
N ASN A 29 11.19 -12.76 11.49
CA ASN A 29 10.37 -12.70 12.70
C ASN A 29 9.01 -13.42 12.58
N ALA A 30 8.70 -13.99 11.41
CA ALA A 30 7.44 -14.65 11.10
C ALA A 30 7.67 -15.78 10.11
N ASP A 31 6.84 -16.83 10.20
CA ASP A 31 6.88 -17.97 9.27
C ASP A 31 6.33 -17.58 7.90
N ILE A 32 5.33 -16.70 7.87
CA ILE A 32 4.68 -16.21 6.65
C ILE A 32 4.68 -14.68 6.66
N VAL A 33 5.08 -14.06 5.56
CA VAL A 33 4.93 -12.63 5.34
C VAL A 33 3.89 -12.40 4.25
N LYS A 34 2.78 -11.76 4.63
CA LYS A 34 1.70 -11.40 3.73
C LYS A 34 1.72 -9.90 3.48
N VAL A 35 2.13 -9.50 2.28
CA VAL A 35 2.20 -8.11 1.83
C VAL A 35 0.93 -7.78 1.06
N MET A 36 0.23 -6.73 1.48
CA MET A 36 -1.03 -6.30 0.88
C MET A 36 -0.91 -4.83 0.47
N PRO A 37 -0.59 -4.56 -0.81
CA PRO A 37 -0.69 -3.22 -1.36
C PRO A 37 -2.11 -2.67 -1.16
N VAL A 38 -2.24 -1.44 -0.68
CA VAL A 38 -3.55 -0.78 -0.52
C VAL A 38 -4.19 -0.63 -1.90
N VAL A 39 -5.44 -1.07 -2.06
CA VAL A 39 -6.20 -0.95 -3.32
C VAL A 39 -7.49 -0.17 -3.06
N PHE A 40 -7.81 0.78 -3.93
CA PHE A 40 -9.10 1.47 -3.93
C PHE A 40 -9.90 1.00 -5.15
N LYS A 41 -11.09 0.44 -4.95
CA LYS A 41 -11.94 -0.09 -6.03
C LYS A 41 -13.25 0.67 -6.12
N ASP A 42 -13.61 1.06 -7.34
CA ASP A 42 -14.95 1.51 -7.72
C ASP A 42 -15.52 0.50 -8.72
N GLY A 43 -16.48 -0.32 -8.27
CA GLY A 43 -16.88 -1.54 -8.97
C GLY A 43 -15.70 -2.51 -9.17
N ASN A 44 -15.43 -2.87 -10.43
CA ASN A 44 -14.32 -3.75 -10.82
C ASN A 44 -13.03 -3.01 -11.17
N ARG A 45 -13.03 -1.66 -11.12
CA ARG A 45 -11.89 -0.83 -11.52
C ARG A 45 -11.10 -0.34 -10.30
N GLU A 46 -9.77 -0.43 -10.38
CA GLU A 46 -8.89 0.22 -9.42
C GLU A 46 -8.83 1.73 -9.70
N VAL A 47 -8.98 2.53 -8.65
CA VAL A 47 -8.94 3.99 -8.70
C VAL A 47 -7.51 4.43 -8.33
N ASN A 48 -6.77 4.90 -9.34
CA ASN A 48 -5.43 5.46 -9.18
C ASN A 48 -5.46 7.00 -9.11
N SER A 49 -4.42 7.60 -8.52
CA SER A 49 -4.29 9.07 -8.41
C SER A 49 -2.82 9.46 -8.40
N LYS A 50 -2.52 10.76 -8.43
CA LYS A 50 -1.17 11.30 -8.23
C LYS A 50 -0.51 10.83 -6.93
N SER A 51 -1.27 10.50 -5.90
CA SER A 51 -0.72 9.97 -4.65
C SER A 51 -0.45 8.46 -4.68
N PHE A 52 -1.09 7.73 -5.59
CA PHE A 52 -0.95 6.27 -5.76
C PHE A 52 -1.02 5.93 -7.26
N PRO A 53 0.03 6.27 -8.03
CA PRO A 53 0.01 6.19 -9.48
C PRO A 53 0.00 4.75 -10.00
N PHE A 54 0.67 3.82 -9.31
CA PHE A 54 0.80 2.44 -9.77
C PHE A 54 -0.36 1.58 -9.25
N ASN A 55 -0.97 0.80 -10.15
CA ASN A 55 -2.02 -0.15 -9.81
C ASN A 55 -1.48 -1.37 -9.04
N PHE A 56 -2.36 -2.26 -8.59
CA PHE A 56 -1.99 -3.46 -7.86
C PHE A 56 -1.06 -4.38 -8.67
N GLU A 57 -1.34 -4.59 -9.96
CA GLU A 57 -0.55 -5.50 -10.79
C GLU A 57 0.88 -5.00 -11.00
N THR A 58 1.08 -3.70 -11.25
CA THR A 58 2.43 -3.11 -11.32
C THR A 58 3.17 -3.26 -9.99
N ARG A 59 2.53 -2.93 -8.86
CA ARG A 59 3.14 -3.08 -7.53
C ARG A 59 3.43 -4.54 -7.17
N LYS A 60 2.59 -5.48 -7.60
CA LYS A 60 2.80 -6.92 -7.46
C LYS A 60 4.00 -7.37 -8.27
N LYS A 61 4.14 -6.95 -9.54
CA LYS A 61 5.32 -7.22 -10.36
C LYS A 61 6.60 -6.73 -9.67
N MET A 62 6.58 -5.52 -9.09
CA MET A 62 7.72 -4.99 -8.32
C MET A 62 8.10 -5.91 -7.16
N LEU A 63 7.13 -6.31 -6.34
CA LEU A 63 7.36 -7.21 -5.20
C LEU A 63 7.86 -8.59 -5.63
N VAL A 64 7.24 -9.21 -6.65
CA VAL A 64 7.64 -10.52 -7.19
C VAL A 64 9.05 -10.47 -7.76
N SER A 65 9.44 -9.39 -8.43
CA SER A 65 10.80 -9.25 -8.99
C SER A 65 11.89 -9.35 -7.91
N VAL A 66 11.62 -8.84 -6.71
CA VAL A 66 12.55 -8.82 -5.58
C VAL A 66 12.47 -10.10 -4.76
N PHE A 67 11.26 -10.55 -4.42
CA PHE A 67 11.06 -11.60 -3.43
C PHE A 67 10.65 -12.96 -4.01
N GLY A 68 10.30 -13.04 -5.30
CA GLY A 68 9.72 -14.24 -5.90
C GLY A 68 8.54 -14.76 -5.09
N ASP A 69 8.52 -16.08 -4.86
CA ASP A 69 7.47 -16.76 -4.08
C ASP A 69 7.73 -16.76 -2.56
N SER A 70 8.75 -16.03 -2.09
CA SER A 70 9.12 -16.03 -0.68
C SER A 70 8.23 -15.18 0.23
N ILE A 71 7.23 -14.50 -0.35
CA ILE A 71 6.20 -13.72 0.34
C ILE A 71 4.84 -13.98 -0.31
N GLN A 72 3.76 -13.82 0.45
CA GLN A 72 2.40 -13.82 -0.10
C GLN A 72 1.99 -12.41 -0.47
N ILE A 73 1.57 -12.18 -1.71
CA ILE A 73 1.12 -10.87 -2.20
C ILE A 73 -0.36 -10.98 -2.54
N THR A 74 -1.23 -10.24 -1.85
CA THR A 74 -2.68 -10.29 -2.09
C THR A 74 -3.31 -8.90 -2.15
N ASP A 75 -4.44 -8.79 -2.85
CA ASP A 75 -5.26 -7.56 -2.92
C ASP A 75 -6.29 -7.49 -1.78
N ASP A 76 -6.06 -8.22 -0.68
CA ASP A 76 -6.99 -8.33 0.45
C ASP A 76 -7.21 -7.01 1.19
N TYR A 77 -6.25 -6.08 1.09
CA TYR A 77 -6.38 -4.73 1.64
C TYR A 77 -7.01 -3.76 0.63
N ALA A 78 -8.21 -4.13 0.18
CA ALA A 78 -9.00 -3.37 -0.79
C ALA A 78 -10.18 -2.63 -0.15
N PHE A 79 -10.24 -1.33 -0.38
CA PHE A 79 -11.37 -0.48 -0.02
C PHE A 79 -12.33 -0.39 -1.20
N PHE A 80 -13.63 -0.62 -0.97
CA PHE A 80 -14.66 -0.57 -2.01
C PHE A 80 -15.55 0.66 -1.82
N ALA A 81 -15.73 1.45 -2.87
CA ALA A 81 -16.54 2.67 -2.84
C ALA A 81 -17.96 2.44 -2.25
N PRO A 82 -18.53 3.40 -1.50
CA PRO A 82 -17.89 4.63 -1.04
C PRO A 82 -16.88 4.44 0.10
N PHE A 83 -15.70 5.07 -0.01
CA PHE A 83 -14.59 4.91 0.94
C PHE A 83 -14.86 5.54 2.31
N LYS A 84 -15.72 6.56 2.40
CA LYS A 84 -16.08 7.17 3.69
C LYS A 84 -16.67 6.18 4.70
N LYS A 85 -17.20 5.05 4.23
CA LYS A 85 -17.78 3.98 5.07
C LYS A 85 -16.73 3.19 5.88
N TYR A 86 -15.43 3.39 5.64
CA TYR A 86 -14.34 2.78 6.41
C TYR A 86 -13.73 3.75 7.45
N LEU A 87 -14.28 4.96 7.56
CA LEU A 87 -13.84 5.92 8.57
C LEU A 87 -14.46 5.61 9.94
N PRO A 88 -13.80 5.98 11.05
CA PRO A 88 -14.39 5.90 12.38
C PRO A 88 -15.71 6.68 12.50
N PRO A 89 -16.68 6.22 13.33
CA PRO A 89 -16.60 5.03 14.19
C PRO A 89 -16.73 3.72 13.38
N LEU A 90 -15.78 2.80 13.58
CA LEU A 90 -15.59 1.56 12.81
C LEU A 90 -16.64 0.47 13.10
N LEU A 91 -17.82 0.86 13.57
CA LEU A 91 -18.96 -0.01 13.83
C LEU A 91 -19.69 -0.41 12.54
N ALA A 92 -19.34 0.22 11.41
CA ALA A 92 -19.94 -0.07 10.12
C ALA A 92 -19.62 -1.52 9.66
N PRO A 93 -20.60 -2.24 9.08
CA PRO A 93 -20.38 -3.59 8.53
C PRO A 93 -19.22 -3.70 7.54
N ARG A 94 -18.89 -2.60 6.84
CA ARG A 94 -17.78 -2.54 5.88
C ARG A 94 -16.41 -2.58 6.54
N SER A 95 -16.22 -1.97 7.70
CA SER A 95 -14.97 -2.04 8.47
C SER A 95 -14.69 -3.46 8.95
N TRP A 96 -15.73 -4.18 9.36
CA TRP A 96 -15.64 -5.61 9.67
C TRP A 96 -15.37 -6.49 8.44
N LYS A 97 -15.98 -6.16 7.30
CA LYS A 97 -15.72 -6.83 6.02
C LYS A 97 -14.25 -6.66 5.61
N LEU A 98 -13.69 -5.45 5.71
CA LEU A 98 -12.28 -5.18 5.44
C LEU A 98 -11.36 -6.00 6.34
N ARG A 99 -11.65 -6.02 7.64
CA ARG A 99 -10.90 -6.86 8.58
C ARG A 99 -10.93 -8.34 8.20
N LYS A 100 -12.10 -8.87 7.83
CA LYS A 100 -12.24 -10.26 7.36
C LYS A 100 -11.46 -10.51 6.07
N GLN A 101 -11.43 -9.56 5.14
CA GLN A 101 -10.64 -9.63 3.90
C GLN A 101 -9.14 -9.71 4.21
N ILE A 102 -8.61 -8.78 5.01
CA ILE A 102 -7.20 -8.75 5.41
C ILE A 102 -6.75 -10.09 6.02
N LEU A 103 -7.60 -10.68 6.87
CA LEU A 103 -7.30 -11.93 7.58
C LEU A 103 -7.66 -13.19 6.79
N ARG A 104 -8.08 -13.08 5.52
CA ARG A 104 -8.35 -14.24 4.66
C ARG A 104 -7.08 -15.09 4.52
N GLY A 105 -7.19 -16.38 4.79
CA GLY A 105 -6.06 -17.32 4.74
C GLY A 105 -5.02 -17.13 5.84
N VAL A 106 -5.26 -16.27 6.83
CA VAL A 106 -4.36 -16.10 7.98
C VAL A 106 -4.73 -17.12 9.05
N GLU A 107 -3.93 -18.17 9.16
CA GLU A 107 -4.08 -19.20 10.19
C GLU A 107 -3.18 -18.90 11.41
N GLY A 108 -3.66 -19.27 12.60
CA GLY A 108 -2.84 -19.18 13.81
C GLY A 108 -2.61 -17.76 14.34
N LYS A 109 -1.36 -17.46 14.73
CA LYS A 109 -1.00 -16.17 15.33
C LYS A 109 -0.64 -15.19 14.21
N PHE A 110 -0.98 -13.92 14.38
CA PHE A 110 -0.58 -12.88 13.45
C PHE A 110 -0.32 -11.55 14.14
N PHE A 111 0.40 -10.67 13.46
CA PHE A 111 0.55 -9.27 13.81
C PHE A 111 0.65 -8.42 12.54
N SER A 112 0.18 -7.18 12.58
CA SER A 112 0.44 -6.22 11.50
C SER A 112 1.70 -5.40 11.78
N TYR A 113 2.40 -4.95 10.75
CA TYR A 113 3.55 -4.06 10.88
C TYR A 113 3.20 -2.67 10.34
N THR A 114 3.62 -1.63 11.07
CA THR A 114 3.61 -0.25 10.59
C THR A 114 4.77 0.52 11.21
N GLY A 115 5.34 1.45 10.46
CA GLY A 115 6.31 2.43 10.97
C GLY A 115 5.67 3.73 11.45
N ASP A 116 4.34 3.85 11.39
CA ASP A 116 3.60 5.06 11.72
C ASP A 116 2.68 4.85 12.94
N LYS A 117 2.78 5.76 13.92
CA LYS A 117 2.03 5.66 15.18
C LYS A 117 0.51 5.85 14.98
N VAL A 118 0.11 6.74 14.07
CA VAL A 118 -1.30 7.02 13.78
C VAL A 118 -1.93 5.84 13.04
N GLU A 119 -1.22 5.30 12.05
CA GLU A 119 -1.62 4.05 11.39
C GLU A 119 -1.71 2.89 12.39
N GLY A 120 -0.73 2.79 13.30
CA GLY A 120 -0.75 1.81 14.39
C GLY A 120 -2.01 1.92 15.25
N TYR A 121 -2.43 3.13 15.61
CA TYR A 121 -3.69 3.31 16.33
C TYR A 121 -4.90 2.80 15.53
N MET A 122 -4.98 3.14 14.24
CA MET A 122 -6.07 2.67 13.37
C MET A 122 -6.09 1.15 13.27
N LEU A 123 -4.95 0.50 13.02
CA LEU A 123 -4.83 -0.95 12.96
C LEU A 123 -5.24 -1.62 14.28
N LYS A 124 -4.94 -1.00 15.42
CA LYS A 124 -5.40 -1.47 16.73
C LYS A 124 -6.93 -1.39 16.83
N CYS A 125 -7.56 -0.32 16.37
CA CYS A 125 -9.02 -0.21 16.31
C CYS A 125 -9.67 -1.27 15.40
N TYR A 126 -8.99 -1.67 14.33
CA TYR A 126 -9.40 -2.81 13.49
C TYR A 126 -9.09 -4.19 14.11
N GLY A 127 -8.46 -4.25 15.28
CA GLY A 127 -8.07 -5.50 15.93
C GLY A 127 -7.01 -6.29 15.15
N LEU A 128 -6.12 -5.59 14.43
CA LEU A 128 -5.07 -6.16 13.59
C LEU A 128 -3.72 -6.35 14.29
N LYS A 129 -3.64 -6.05 15.60
CA LYS A 129 -2.47 -6.30 16.46
C LYS A 129 -1.17 -5.70 15.89
N PRO A 130 -1.09 -4.36 15.77
CA PRO A 130 0.07 -3.70 15.18
C PRO A 130 1.31 -3.80 16.07
N LYS A 131 2.44 -4.13 15.45
CA LYS A 131 3.78 -3.88 15.95
C LYS A 131 4.31 -2.61 15.28
N ILE A 132 4.64 -1.62 16.10
CA ILE A 132 5.20 -0.36 15.63
C ILE A 132 6.71 -0.55 15.50
N GLY A 133 7.21 -0.51 14.27
CA GLY A 133 8.65 -0.53 13.97
C GLY A 133 9.26 0.87 13.96
N GLU A 134 10.56 0.93 13.75
CA GLU A 134 11.26 2.20 13.55
C GLU A 134 10.93 2.78 12.16
N ARG A 135 10.74 4.09 12.11
CA ARG A 135 10.47 4.79 10.86
C ARG A 135 11.75 4.82 10.03
N LYS A 136 11.75 4.15 8.88
CA LYS A 136 12.85 4.21 7.91
C LYS A 136 12.97 5.64 7.34
N SER A 137 14.19 6.05 7.01
CA SER A 137 14.50 7.40 6.51
C SER A 137 13.89 7.67 5.14
N LEU A 138 13.89 6.66 4.28
CA LEU A 138 13.34 6.73 2.92
C LEU A 138 11.84 6.48 2.93
N SER A 139 11.06 7.41 2.36
CA SER A 139 9.61 7.27 2.20
C SER A 139 9.21 7.10 0.74
N ALA A 140 8.18 6.28 0.50
CA ALA A 140 7.59 6.09 -0.83
C ALA A 140 7.18 7.42 -1.48
N SER A 141 6.60 8.32 -0.69
CA SER A 141 6.22 9.67 -1.13
C SER A 141 7.42 10.44 -1.69
N SER A 142 8.57 10.41 -1.01
CA SER A 142 9.78 11.10 -1.49
C SER A 142 10.27 10.54 -2.82
N VAL A 143 10.28 9.21 -2.99
CA VAL A 143 10.70 8.58 -4.25
C VAL A 143 9.74 8.92 -5.38
N LYS A 144 8.44 8.94 -5.08
CA LYS A 144 7.40 9.31 -6.04
C LYS A 144 7.48 10.78 -6.47
N GLU A 145 7.80 11.71 -5.58
CA GLU A 145 8.08 13.09 -5.99
C GLU A 145 9.34 13.17 -6.87
N LYS A 146 10.42 12.43 -6.54
CA LYS A 146 11.59 12.32 -7.41
C LYS A 146 11.26 11.76 -8.80
N LEU A 147 10.34 10.79 -8.89
CA LEU A 147 9.85 10.27 -10.18
C LEU A 147 9.13 11.36 -10.99
N TYR A 148 8.32 12.19 -10.34
CA TYR A 148 7.65 13.30 -11.03
C TYR A 148 8.62 14.42 -11.42
N ASP A 149 9.61 14.72 -10.59
CA ASP A 149 10.68 15.66 -10.93
C ASP A 149 11.47 15.19 -12.16
N ALA A 150 11.71 13.88 -12.31
CA ALA A 150 12.36 13.33 -13.51
C ALA A 150 11.57 13.61 -14.80
N VAL A 151 10.24 13.67 -14.74
CA VAL A 151 9.38 14.03 -15.89
C VAL A 151 9.38 15.53 -16.15
N LEU A 152 9.45 16.35 -15.09
CA LEU A 152 9.24 17.80 -15.18
C LEU A 152 10.53 18.61 -15.35
N LYS A 153 11.65 18.11 -14.83
CA LYS A 153 12.92 18.84 -14.70
C LYS A 153 14.12 18.07 -15.27
N GLU A 154 13.91 16.85 -15.78
CA GLU A 154 14.91 15.98 -16.43
C GLU A 154 16.12 15.56 -15.54
N GLU A 155 16.17 15.95 -14.27
CA GLU A 155 17.15 15.50 -13.28
C GLU A 155 16.48 14.80 -12.09
N SER A 156 16.90 13.57 -11.78
CA SER A 156 16.40 12.85 -10.60
C SER A 156 17.25 11.64 -10.20
N SER A 157 17.45 11.45 -8.90
CA SER A 157 18.16 10.31 -8.30
C SER A 157 17.23 9.19 -7.82
N TRP A 158 15.98 9.11 -8.31
CA TRP A 158 15.00 8.13 -7.83
C TRP A 158 15.46 6.66 -7.96
N LYS A 159 16.33 6.37 -8.94
CA LYS A 159 16.83 5.01 -9.21
C LYS A 159 17.65 4.45 -8.04
N GLU A 160 18.30 5.31 -7.26
CA GLU A 160 19.09 4.91 -6.09
C GLU A 160 18.22 4.46 -4.90
N ASP A 161 16.96 4.90 -4.89
CA ASP A 161 16.01 4.65 -3.79
C ASP A 161 15.19 3.36 -3.98
N VAL A 162 15.35 2.69 -5.12
CA VAL A 162 14.63 1.46 -5.46
C VAL A 162 15.60 0.36 -5.91
N PRO A 163 15.25 -0.92 -5.77
CA PRO A 163 16.06 -2.00 -6.32
C PRO A 163 16.17 -1.92 -7.85
N GLU A 164 17.31 -2.34 -8.40
CA GLU A 164 17.57 -2.32 -9.86
C GLU A 164 16.48 -3.03 -10.66
N LYS A 165 15.95 -4.15 -10.16
CA LYS A 165 14.84 -4.87 -10.81
C LYS A 165 13.55 -4.04 -10.89
N ILE A 166 13.32 -3.17 -9.91
CA ILE A 166 12.16 -2.27 -9.89
C ILE A 166 12.37 -1.08 -10.81
N VAL A 167 13.61 -0.59 -10.99
CA VAL A 167 13.93 0.47 -11.96
C VAL A 167 13.39 0.10 -13.34
N LYS A 168 13.69 -1.11 -13.82
CA LYS A 168 13.22 -1.59 -15.14
C LYS A 168 11.69 -1.62 -15.23
N ILE A 169 11.01 -2.07 -14.18
CA ILE A 169 9.53 -2.13 -14.17
C ILE A 169 8.91 -0.72 -14.22
N ILE A 170 9.53 0.26 -13.57
CA ILE A 170 9.07 1.65 -13.61
C ILE A 170 9.35 2.28 -14.98
N GLU A 171 10.50 1.99 -15.57
CA GLU A 171 10.84 2.45 -16.94
C GLU A 171 9.89 1.84 -17.99
N ASP A 172 9.52 0.56 -17.84
CA ASP A 172 8.54 -0.10 -18.72
C ASP A 172 7.11 0.45 -18.55
N ASP A 173 6.78 1.01 -17.38
CA ASP A 173 5.49 1.64 -17.05
C ASP A 173 5.63 3.17 -16.91
N TRP A 174 6.56 3.78 -17.67
CA TRP A 174 6.88 5.20 -17.55
C TRP A 174 5.69 6.11 -17.89
N ASP A 175 4.85 5.69 -18.84
CA ASP A 175 3.61 6.38 -19.22
C ASP A 175 2.72 6.68 -18.00
N THR A 176 2.68 5.76 -17.03
CA THR A 176 1.94 5.95 -15.78
C THR A 176 2.55 7.09 -14.95
N VAL A 177 3.88 7.16 -14.87
CA VAL A 177 4.59 8.23 -14.16
C VAL A 177 4.32 9.57 -14.84
N GLU A 178 4.45 9.66 -16.17
CA GLU A 178 4.20 10.89 -16.91
C GLU A 178 2.78 11.40 -16.76
N LYS A 179 1.80 10.50 -16.89
CA LYS A 179 0.37 10.81 -16.74
C LYS A 179 0.09 11.47 -15.40
N PHE A 180 0.61 10.89 -14.30
CA PHE A 180 0.31 11.39 -12.95
C PHE A 180 1.22 12.55 -12.51
N ALA A 181 2.42 12.70 -13.07
CA ALA A 181 3.26 13.87 -12.85
C ALA A 181 2.53 15.15 -13.31
N LYS A 182 1.87 15.07 -14.47
CA LYS A 182 1.13 16.17 -15.13
C LYS A 182 -0.31 16.33 -14.64
N SER A 183 -0.83 15.41 -13.81
CA SER A 183 -2.20 15.48 -13.29
C SER A 183 -2.30 16.30 -12.01
N GLU A 184 -3.52 16.75 -11.68
CA GLU A 184 -3.86 17.25 -10.35
C GLU A 184 -3.96 16.10 -9.33
N ASP A 185 -3.67 16.36 -8.06
CA ASP A 185 -3.83 15.37 -6.98
C ASP A 185 -5.31 15.33 -6.54
N MET A 186 -6.05 14.39 -7.11
CA MET A 186 -7.47 14.14 -6.80
C MET A 186 -7.66 13.28 -5.55
N THR A 187 -6.89 13.55 -4.49
CA THR A 187 -7.04 12.89 -3.19
C THR A 187 -7.57 13.82 -2.10
N THR A 188 -8.15 13.22 -1.08
CA THR A 188 -8.52 13.89 0.17
C THR A 188 -7.80 13.23 1.33
N ARG A 189 -7.46 14.01 2.37
CA ARG A 189 -6.81 13.50 3.58
C ARG A 189 -7.82 13.47 4.72
N VAL A 190 -7.98 12.31 5.34
CA VAL A 190 -8.89 12.09 6.46
C VAL A 190 -8.16 11.32 7.56
N ILE A 191 -8.04 11.90 8.75
CA ILE A 191 -7.36 11.30 9.92
C ILE A 191 -5.95 10.80 9.53
N GLY A 192 -5.19 11.64 8.82
CA GLY A 192 -3.82 11.31 8.36
C GLY A 192 -3.73 10.35 7.16
N MET A 193 -4.82 9.70 6.75
CA MET A 193 -4.86 8.78 5.60
C MET A 193 -5.26 9.51 4.31
N LYS A 194 -4.68 9.12 3.17
CA LYS A 194 -5.06 9.64 1.85
C LYS A 194 -6.05 8.69 1.16
N PHE A 195 -7.14 9.26 0.63
CA PHE A 195 -8.15 8.55 -0.16
C PHE A 195 -8.37 9.24 -1.50
N PRO A 196 -8.66 8.51 -2.58
CA PRO A 196 -9.14 9.13 -3.82
C PRO A 196 -10.46 9.87 -3.56
N LYS A 197 -10.65 11.05 -4.17
CA LYS A 197 -11.92 11.79 -4.16
C LYS A 197 -13.00 11.02 -4.93
N GLU A 198 -12.62 10.45 -6.06
CA GLU A 198 -13.44 9.50 -6.80
C GLU A 198 -13.74 8.29 -5.92
N GLY A 199 -15.02 7.90 -5.81
CA GLY A 199 -15.43 6.81 -4.91
C GLY A 199 -15.43 7.18 -3.42
N PHE A 200 -15.15 8.42 -3.01
CA PHE A 200 -15.17 8.80 -1.58
C PHE A 200 -16.59 8.87 -1.00
N ASP A 201 -17.46 9.65 -1.63
CA ASP A 201 -18.84 9.93 -1.20
C ASP A 201 -19.89 9.63 -2.29
N GLN A 202 -19.61 8.68 -3.19
CA GLN A 202 -20.62 8.28 -4.15
C GLN A 202 -21.82 7.66 -3.41
N LYS A 203 -23.02 8.21 -3.65
CA LYS A 203 -24.27 7.53 -3.29
C LYS A 203 -24.28 6.22 -4.06
N THR A 204 -24.36 5.10 -3.34
CA THR A 204 -24.62 3.81 -3.99
C THR A 204 -25.93 3.94 -4.74
N SER A 205 -25.89 3.97 -6.07
CA SER A 205 -27.06 3.69 -6.90
C SER A 205 -27.47 2.26 -6.56
N SER A 206 -28.50 2.15 -5.73
CA SER A 206 -29.19 0.91 -5.39
C SER A 206 -29.95 0.37 -6.59
#